data_AF-A0A8J5EP61-F1
#
_entry.id   AF-A0A8J5EP61-F1
#
_cell.length_a   1.000
_cell.length_b   1.000
_cell.length_c   1.000
_cell.angle_alpha   90.00
_cell.angle_beta   90.00
_cell.angle_gamma   90.00
#
_symmetry.space_group_name_H-M   'P 1'
#
loop_
_entity.id
_entity.type
_entity.pdbx_description
1 polymer ?
#
loop_
_entity_poly.entity_id
_entity_poly.type
_entity_poly.pdbx_seq_one_letter_code
_entity_poly.pdbx_strand_id
1 'polypeptide(L)'
;MSSPPENLVIVNNTPSTKDAKKRAIKPLPPVASFKYNSILSSCESEAKDVTDCIQHIANKYQHDLSCEVDEVKKAQVELIRRMAEIDALLVNTSTQINVNIQQYKSSKSALKAVENISSECEQTYHRLDSILNHLFSIEQKLPSYERLGAEKSPHKQHYPVLHGWMRANDRGPESPPEQAQDVSREANTSTDSIASQVPLSKLQERSLQTVRSRDSAERPSLSKQSSLPLSLSSTDDVAHVLDKSRVDNHESHRAPDAV
;
A
#
# COMPACT_ATOMS: atom_id res chain seq x y z
N MET A 1 -0.99 -32.82 34.05
CA MET A 1 -1.28 -33.96 34.94
C MET A 1 -0.95 -35.25 34.20
N SER A 2 0.17 -35.87 34.52
CA SER A 2 0.38 -37.32 34.45
C SER A 2 1.70 -37.64 35.16
N SER A 3 1.59 -38.40 36.23
CA SER A 3 2.63 -38.73 37.21
C SER A 3 3.70 -39.69 36.66
N PRO A 4 4.89 -39.78 37.28
CA PRO A 4 6.02 -40.58 36.80
C PRO A 4 5.87 -42.08 37.12
N PRO A 5 6.55 -42.98 36.41
CA PRO A 5 6.59 -44.38 36.80
C PRO A 5 7.57 -44.59 37.97
N GLU A 6 6.99 -44.93 39.11
CA GLU A 6 7.61 -45.70 40.19
C GLU A 6 8.07 -47.06 39.65
N ASN A 7 9.32 -47.44 39.92
CA ASN A 7 9.71 -48.85 39.94
C ASN A 7 10.62 -49.08 41.15
N LEU A 8 9.95 -49.13 42.30
CA LEU A 8 10.39 -49.88 43.48
C LEU A 8 10.33 -51.37 43.13
N VAL A 9 11.47 -52.00 42.88
CA VAL A 9 11.57 -53.46 42.91
C VAL A 9 12.08 -53.87 44.28
N ILE A 10 11.17 -54.54 44.99
CA ILE A 10 11.29 -55.09 46.33
C ILE A 10 12.46 -56.07 46.40
N VAL A 11 13.33 -55.82 47.40
CA VAL A 11 14.37 -56.74 47.87
C VAL A 11 13.67 -57.96 48.50
N ASN A 12 13.57 -59.06 47.75
CA ASN A 12 13.23 -60.36 48.32
C ASN A 12 14.51 -61.10 48.70
N ASN A 13 14.95 -60.87 49.93
CA ASN A 13 15.86 -61.75 50.64
C ASN A 13 15.14 -63.07 50.95
N THR A 14 15.49 -64.13 50.24
CA THR A 14 15.22 -65.52 50.67
C THR A 14 16.54 -66.27 50.81
N PRO A 15 16.91 -66.79 52.00
CA PRO A 15 18.11 -67.57 52.19
C PRO A 15 17.87 -69.01 51.70
N SER A 16 18.19 -69.29 50.44
CA SER A 16 18.19 -70.65 49.91
C SER A 16 19.54 -71.32 50.18
N THR A 17 19.60 -72.05 51.29
CA THR A 17 20.64 -73.00 51.64
C THR A 17 20.47 -74.26 50.80
N LYS A 18 21.01 -74.29 49.57
CA LYS A 18 21.28 -75.51 48.78
C LYS A 18 21.92 -75.13 47.44
N ASP A 19 23.17 -74.67 47.47
CA ASP A 19 24.08 -74.75 46.31
C ASP A 19 25.51 -74.39 46.76
N ALA A 20 26.08 -75.26 47.60
CA ALA A 20 27.52 -75.31 47.84
C ALA A 20 28.26 -75.93 46.63
N LYS A 21 27.90 -75.52 45.40
CA LYS A 21 28.71 -75.77 44.21
C LYS A 21 29.91 -74.86 44.31
N LYS A 22 31.05 -75.46 44.66
CA LYS A 22 32.40 -74.89 44.62
C LYS A 22 32.47 -73.72 43.64
N ARG A 23 32.38 -72.49 44.14
CA ARG A 23 32.90 -71.33 43.41
C ARG A 23 34.39 -71.56 43.35
N ALA A 24 34.86 -72.19 42.28
CA ALA A 24 36.28 -72.27 42.00
C ALA A 24 36.78 -70.84 42.01
N ILE A 25 37.49 -70.47 43.07
CA ILE A 25 38.21 -69.20 43.15
C ILE A 25 39.21 -69.29 42.00
N LYS A 26 38.91 -68.64 40.88
CA LYS A 26 39.89 -68.49 39.80
C LYS A 26 41.12 -67.88 40.47
N PRO A 27 42.29 -68.54 40.43
CA PRO A 27 43.47 -68.02 41.08
C PRO A 27 43.71 -66.61 40.54
N LEU A 28 43.86 -65.64 41.45
CA LEU A 28 44.19 -64.29 41.02
C LEU A 28 45.49 -64.36 40.20
N PRO A 29 45.55 -63.63 39.07
CA PRO A 29 46.73 -63.62 38.26
C PRO A 29 47.95 -63.23 39.13
N PRO A 30 49.11 -63.90 38.98
CA PRO A 30 50.30 -63.62 39.78
C PRO A 30 50.67 -62.14 39.72
N VAL A 31 51.13 -61.54 40.82
CA VAL A 31 51.45 -60.10 40.88
C VAL A 31 52.46 -59.68 39.78
N ALA A 32 53.36 -60.59 39.38
CA ALA A 32 54.31 -60.37 38.29
C ALA A 32 53.67 -60.28 36.87
N SER A 33 52.44 -60.77 36.70
CA SER A 33 51.65 -60.65 35.48
C SER A 33 50.85 -59.34 35.40
N PHE A 34 50.72 -58.64 36.53
CA PHE A 34 50.12 -57.31 36.62
C PHE A 34 51.13 -56.26 36.14
N LYS A 35 51.23 -56.11 34.82
CA LYS A 35 52.08 -55.07 34.22
C LYS A 35 51.23 -53.82 34.00
N TYR A 36 51.60 -52.71 34.65
CA TYR A 36 50.97 -51.39 34.45
C TYR A 36 50.87 -51.01 32.96
N ASN A 37 51.84 -51.42 32.15
CA ASN A 37 51.82 -51.20 30.70
C ASN A 37 50.60 -51.81 29.99
N SER A 38 50.06 -52.93 30.48
CA SER A 38 48.86 -53.55 29.89
C SER A 38 47.59 -52.75 30.20
N ILE A 39 47.51 -52.16 31.39
CA ILE A 39 46.41 -51.29 31.80
C ILE A 39 46.50 -49.96 31.04
N LEU A 40 47.71 -49.40 30.92
CA LEU A 40 47.97 -48.20 30.13
C LEU A 40 47.63 -48.40 28.65
N SER A 41 48.00 -49.54 28.05
CA SER A 41 47.67 -49.83 26.65
C SER A 41 46.16 -49.94 26.41
N SER A 42 45.42 -50.56 27.34
CA SER A 42 43.95 -50.63 27.28
C SER A 42 43.29 -49.25 27.47
N CYS A 43 43.85 -48.42 28.34
CA CYS A 43 43.38 -47.06 28.58
C CYS A 43 43.70 -46.14 27.38
N GLU A 44 44.84 -46.35 26.72
CA GLU A 44 45.24 -45.63 25.50
C GLU A 44 44.32 -45.94 24.32
N SER A 45 43.92 -47.21 24.13
CA SER A 45 42.94 -47.56 23.10
C SER A 45 41.57 -46.94 23.38
N GLU A 46 41.10 -46.98 24.64
CA GLU A 46 39.81 -46.39 25.00
C GLU A 46 39.83 -44.86 24.89
N ALA A 47 40.94 -44.20 25.28
CA ALA A 47 41.12 -42.77 25.11
C ALA A 47 41.15 -42.37 23.62
N LYS A 48 41.74 -43.22 22.77
CA LYS A 48 41.74 -43.01 21.32
C LYS A 48 40.34 -43.15 20.72
N ASP A 49 39.59 -44.18 21.12
CA ASP A 49 38.21 -44.39 20.67
C ASP A 49 37.31 -43.20 21.07
N VAL A 50 37.47 -42.69 22.30
CA VAL A 50 36.75 -41.49 22.76
C VAL A 50 37.14 -40.26 21.93
N THR A 51 38.43 -40.09 21.65
CA THR A 51 38.93 -38.98 20.83
C THR A 51 38.36 -39.04 19.41
N ASP A 52 38.35 -40.23 18.80
CA ASP A 52 37.79 -40.46 17.47
C ASP A 52 36.27 -40.21 17.45
N CYS A 53 35.55 -40.62 18.51
CA CYS A 53 34.12 -40.33 18.67
C CYS A 53 33.86 -38.83 18.79
N ILE A 54 34.65 -38.11 19.61
CA ILE A 54 34.53 -36.66 19.76
C ILE A 54 34.81 -35.96 18.42
N GLN A 55 35.85 -36.39 17.71
CA GLN A 55 36.19 -35.81 16.41
C GLN A 55 35.08 -36.07 15.38
N HIS A 56 34.52 -37.27 15.35
CA HIS A 56 33.40 -37.62 14.48
C HIS A 56 32.16 -36.76 14.79
N ILE A 57 31.82 -36.61 16.08
CA ILE A 57 30.71 -35.77 16.53
C ILE A 57 30.94 -34.31 16.16
N ALA A 58 32.15 -33.79 16.41
CA ALA A 58 32.52 -32.41 16.08
C ALA A 58 32.40 -32.14 14.57
N ASN A 59 32.94 -33.04 13.74
CA ASN A 59 32.85 -32.92 12.29
C ASN A 59 31.40 -32.98 11.80
N LYS A 60 30.58 -33.88 12.38
CA LYS A 60 29.15 -33.99 12.05
C LYS A 60 28.40 -32.70 12.41
N TYR A 61 28.55 -32.20 13.63
CA TYR A 61 27.90 -30.95 14.03
C TYR A 61 28.37 -29.76 13.21
N GLN A 62 29.66 -29.68 12.88
CA GLN A 62 30.18 -28.62 12.01
C GLN A 62 29.57 -28.69 10.61
N HIS A 63 29.40 -29.89 10.06
CA HIS A 63 28.75 -30.10 8.77
C HIS A 63 27.26 -29.72 8.82
N ASP A 64 26.52 -30.27 9.79
CA ASP A 64 25.09 -30.00 9.97
C ASP A 64 24.83 -28.50 10.14
N LEU A 65 25.64 -27.82 10.97
CA LEU A 65 25.54 -26.38 11.17
C LEU A 65 25.86 -25.60 9.90
N SER A 66 26.86 -26.04 9.12
CA SER A 66 27.20 -25.38 7.85
C SER A 66 26.06 -25.50 6.83
N CYS A 67 25.44 -26.68 6.74
CA CYS A 67 24.27 -26.90 5.89
C CYS A 67 23.08 -26.06 6.32
N GLU A 68 22.77 -26.01 7.61
CA GLU A 68 21.65 -25.21 8.13
C GLU A 68 21.88 -23.71 7.89
N VAL A 69 23.10 -23.21 8.10
CA VAL A 69 23.46 -21.81 7.81
C VAL A 69 23.30 -21.49 6.32
N ASP A 70 23.72 -22.40 5.43
CA ASP A 70 23.55 -22.22 3.98
C ASP A 70 22.07 -22.21 3.55
N GLU A 71 21.23 -23.05 4.16
CA GLU A 71 19.80 -23.06 3.93
C GLU A 71 19.12 -21.77 4.40
N VAL A 72 19.46 -21.30 5.61
CA VAL A 72 18.98 -20.03 6.16
C VAL A 72 19.40 -18.87 5.26
N LYS A 73 20.64 -18.88 4.75
CA LYS A 73 21.14 -17.85 3.82
C LYS A 73 20.37 -17.86 2.50
N LYS A 74 20.08 -19.03 1.93
CA LYS A 74 19.26 -19.16 0.71
C LYS A 74 17.85 -18.63 0.95
N ALA A 75 17.23 -18.99 2.07
CA ALA A 75 15.90 -18.49 2.45
C ALA A 75 15.90 -16.96 2.64
N GLN A 76 16.93 -16.40 3.26
CA GLN A 76 17.09 -14.97 3.44
C GLN A 76 17.20 -14.23 2.10
N VAL A 77 17.99 -14.73 1.16
CA VAL A 77 18.12 -14.13 -0.19
C VAL A 77 16.79 -14.15 -0.92
N GLU A 78 16.05 -15.27 -0.88
CA GLU A 78 14.74 -15.37 -1.50
C GLU A 78 13.72 -14.42 -0.85
N LEU A 79 13.76 -14.28 0.47
CA LEU A 79 12.90 -13.33 1.19
C LEU A 79 13.18 -11.88 0.78
N ILE A 80 14.47 -11.49 0.68
CA ILE A 80 14.88 -10.16 0.22
C ILE A 80 14.37 -9.92 -1.21
N ARG A 81 14.49 -10.92 -2.09
CA ARG A 81 14.01 -10.85 -3.48
C ARG A 81 12.50 -10.60 -3.53
N ARG A 82 11.71 -11.37 -2.76
CA ARG A 82 10.24 -11.19 -2.69
C ARG A 82 9.84 -9.85 -2.10
N MET A 83 10.59 -9.36 -1.10
CA MET A 83 10.31 -8.06 -0.50
C MET A 83 10.51 -6.93 -1.53
N ALA A 84 11.56 -7.02 -2.36
CA ALA A 84 11.76 -6.08 -3.46
C ALA A 84 10.64 -6.11 -4.51
N GLU A 85 10.08 -7.29 -4.80
CA GLU A 85 8.91 -7.41 -5.70
C GLU A 85 7.67 -6.75 -5.10
N ILE A 86 7.44 -6.92 -3.80
CA ILE A 86 6.34 -6.27 -3.07
C ILE A 86 6.52 -4.76 -3.08
N ASP A 87 7.73 -4.26 -2.84
CA ASP A 87 8.03 -2.82 -2.90
C ASP A 87 7.78 -2.24 -4.30
N ALA A 88 8.20 -2.96 -5.35
CA ALA A 88 7.92 -2.56 -6.73
C ALA A 88 6.41 -2.52 -7.02
N LEU A 89 5.66 -3.52 -6.54
CA LEU A 89 4.21 -3.56 -6.68
C LEU A 89 3.53 -2.42 -5.90
N LEU A 90 4.03 -2.10 -4.71
CA LEU A 90 3.52 -1.00 -3.88
C LEU A 90 3.72 0.35 -4.58
N VAL A 91 4.92 0.58 -5.14
CA VAL A 91 5.21 1.80 -5.92
C VAL A 91 4.27 1.89 -7.13
N ASN A 92 4.13 0.81 -7.90
CA ASN A 92 3.24 0.80 -9.07
C ASN A 92 1.76 1.02 -8.70
N THR A 93 1.30 0.42 -7.60
CA THR A 93 -0.07 0.62 -7.13
C THR A 93 -0.29 2.07 -6.68
N SER A 94 0.70 2.64 -5.98
CA SER A 94 0.67 4.05 -5.54
C SER A 94 0.62 5.03 -6.72
N THR A 95 1.43 4.80 -7.77
CA THR A 95 1.39 5.63 -8.98
C THR A 95 0.04 5.51 -9.69
N GLN A 96 -0.52 4.30 -9.81
CA GLN A 96 -1.83 4.08 -10.41
C GLN A 96 -2.96 4.76 -9.62
N ILE A 97 -2.94 4.68 -8.28
CA ILE A 97 -3.89 5.39 -7.42
C ILE A 97 -3.80 6.90 -7.67
N ASN A 98 -2.59 7.46 -7.75
CA ASN A 98 -2.40 8.89 -8.00
C ASN A 98 -2.93 9.31 -9.38
N VAL A 99 -2.71 8.50 -10.42
CA VAL A 99 -3.28 8.74 -11.76
C VAL A 99 -4.81 8.74 -11.70
N ASN A 100 -5.41 7.75 -11.05
CA ASN A 100 -6.87 7.66 -10.90
C ASN A 100 -7.44 8.85 -10.12
N ILE A 101 -6.75 9.32 -9.07
CA ILE A 101 -7.15 10.51 -8.33
C ILE A 101 -7.13 11.75 -9.22
N GLN A 102 -6.11 11.92 -10.08
CA GLN A 102 -6.04 13.04 -11.00
C GLN A 102 -7.15 13.00 -12.05
N GLN A 103 -7.42 11.81 -12.63
CA GLN A 103 -8.54 11.61 -13.56
C GLN A 103 -9.89 11.88 -12.92
N TYR A 104 -10.07 11.48 -11.66
CA TYR A 104 -11.30 11.79 -10.92
C TYR A 104 -11.45 13.29 -10.68
N LYS A 105 -10.36 14.00 -10.34
CA LYS A 105 -10.38 15.46 -10.17
C LYS A 105 -10.75 16.20 -11.45
N SER A 106 -10.17 15.82 -12.59
CA SER A 106 -10.51 16.42 -13.88
C SER A 106 -11.97 16.13 -14.27
N SER A 107 -12.42 14.88 -14.15
CA SER A 107 -13.81 14.50 -14.41
C SER A 107 -14.79 15.25 -13.51
N LYS A 108 -14.48 15.39 -12.21
CA LYS A 108 -15.27 16.18 -11.27
C LYS A 108 -15.35 17.65 -11.67
N SER A 109 -14.27 18.23 -12.16
CA SER A 109 -14.28 19.62 -12.64
C SER A 109 -15.13 19.80 -13.89
N ALA A 110 -15.08 18.83 -14.83
CA ALA A 110 -15.93 18.83 -16.01
C ALA A 110 -17.42 18.71 -15.66
N LEU A 111 -17.77 17.82 -14.71
CA LEU A 111 -19.15 17.69 -14.22
C LEU A 111 -19.65 18.99 -13.58
N LYS A 112 -18.82 19.68 -12.78
CA LYS A 112 -19.17 20.99 -12.23
C LYS A 112 -19.40 22.05 -13.31
N ALA A 113 -18.62 22.03 -14.39
CA ALA A 113 -18.82 22.95 -15.50
C ALA A 113 -20.17 22.70 -16.20
N VAL A 114 -20.55 21.43 -16.38
CA VAL A 114 -21.87 21.05 -16.92
C VAL A 114 -23.01 21.49 -15.99
N GLU A 115 -22.86 21.29 -14.67
CA GLU A 115 -23.83 21.72 -13.67
C GLU A 115 -24.04 23.26 -13.70
N ASN A 116 -22.94 24.02 -13.84
CA ASN A 116 -23.00 25.47 -14.00
C ASN A 116 -23.76 25.88 -15.27
N ILE A 117 -23.48 25.23 -16.41
CA ILE A 117 -24.20 25.50 -17.67
C ILE A 117 -25.69 25.20 -17.51
N SER A 118 -26.05 24.08 -16.87
CA SER A 118 -27.45 23.75 -16.60
C SER A 118 -28.13 24.83 -15.77
N SER A 119 -27.47 25.32 -14.71
CA SER A 119 -27.99 26.40 -13.87
C SER A 119 -28.16 27.71 -14.65
N GLU A 120 -27.20 28.07 -15.51
CA GLU A 120 -27.30 29.26 -16.37
C GLU A 120 -28.44 29.15 -17.40
N CYS A 121 -28.65 27.95 -17.95
CA CYS A 121 -29.78 27.68 -18.84
C CYS A 121 -31.12 27.83 -18.12
N GLU A 122 -31.26 27.30 -16.90
CA GLU A 122 -32.47 27.47 -16.08
C GLU A 122 -32.73 28.94 -15.75
N GLN A 123 -31.70 29.70 -15.36
CA GLN A 123 -31.82 31.14 -15.12
C GLN A 123 -32.24 31.90 -16.38
N THR A 124 -31.67 31.54 -17.53
CA THR A 124 -32.03 32.14 -18.82
C THR A 124 -33.48 31.82 -19.18
N TYR A 125 -33.92 30.58 -18.97
CA TYR A 125 -35.30 30.16 -19.17
C TYR A 125 -36.27 30.98 -18.30
N HIS A 126 -36.00 31.11 -16.99
CA HIS A 126 -36.81 31.94 -16.10
C HIS A 126 -36.84 33.41 -16.50
N ARG A 127 -35.72 33.94 -17.01
CA ARG A 127 -35.65 35.31 -17.51
C ARG A 127 -36.51 35.50 -18.76
N LEU A 128 -36.45 34.56 -19.71
CA LEU A 128 -37.30 34.57 -20.90
C LEU A 128 -38.78 34.45 -20.55
N ASP A 129 -39.13 33.56 -19.63
CA ASP A 129 -40.49 33.41 -19.14
C ASP A 129 -41.00 34.70 -18.47
N SER A 130 -40.16 35.35 -17.65
CA SER A 130 -40.48 36.66 -17.05
C SER A 130 -40.70 37.74 -18.12
N ILE A 131 -39.84 37.80 -19.15
CA ILE A 131 -40.02 38.73 -20.28
C ILE A 131 -41.33 38.43 -21.01
N LEU A 132 -41.64 37.17 -21.28
CA LEU A 132 -42.86 36.75 -21.97
C LEU A 132 -44.10 37.12 -21.16
N ASN A 133 -44.09 36.84 -19.86
CA ASN A 133 -45.15 37.24 -18.93
C ASN A 133 -45.32 38.76 -18.87
N HIS A 134 -44.22 39.52 -18.92
CA HIS A 134 -44.26 40.98 -18.97
C HIS A 134 -44.87 41.49 -20.29
N LEU A 135 -44.47 40.91 -21.43
CA LEU A 135 -45.04 41.24 -22.74
C LEU A 135 -46.54 40.92 -22.80
N PHE A 136 -46.95 39.77 -22.25
CA PHE A 136 -48.37 39.42 -22.14
C PHE A 136 -49.13 40.42 -21.25
N SER A 137 -48.54 40.84 -20.13
CA SER A 137 -49.12 41.88 -19.27
C SER A 137 -49.29 43.21 -20.01
N ILE A 138 -48.32 43.61 -20.84
CA ILE A 138 -48.43 44.79 -21.70
C ILE A 138 -49.55 44.62 -22.73
N GLU A 139 -49.61 43.47 -23.42
CA GLU A 139 -50.65 43.17 -24.40
C GLU A 139 -52.05 43.22 -23.77
N GLN A 140 -52.20 42.74 -22.53
CA GLN A 140 -53.46 42.81 -21.80
C GLN A 140 -53.92 44.25 -21.49
N LYS A 141 -53.01 45.22 -21.45
CA LYS A 141 -53.35 46.65 -21.26
C LYS A 141 -53.83 47.32 -22.54
N LEU A 142 -53.58 46.73 -23.72
CA LEU A 142 -54.07 47.26 -24.99
C LEU A 142 -55.57 46.95 -25.18
N PRO A 143 -56.32 47.85 -25.84
CA PRO A 143 -57.67 47.56 -26.30
C PRO A 143 -57.71 46.27 -27.13
N SER A 144 -58.78 45.47 -26.98
CA SER A 144 -58.86 44.13 -27.58
C SER A 144 -58.64 44.09 -29.09
N TYR A 145 -58.98 45.16 -29.82
CA TYR A 145 -58.78 45.26 -31.26
C TYR A 145 -57.34 45.64 -31.67
N GLU A 146 -56.51 46.14 -30.74
CA GLU A 146 -55.10 46.51 -30.97
C GLU A 146 -54.12 45.41 -30.53
N ARG A 147 -54.60 44.35 -29.88
CA ARG A 147 -53.76 43.23 -29.46
C ARG A 147 -53.17 42.49 -30.66
N LEU A 148 -51.96 41.96 -30.51
CA LEU A 148 -51.24 41.28 -31.59
C LEU A 148 -51.98 40.01 -32.04
N GLY A 149 -52.55 39.28 -31.09
CA GLY A 149 -53.29 38.05 -31.36
C GLY A 149 -54.66 38.22 -32.03
N ALA A 150 -55.25 39.42 -32.06
CA ALA A 150 -56.62 39.60 -32.55
C ALA A 150 -56.72 39.42 -34.09
N GLU A 151 -57.75 38.72 -34.58
CA GLU A 151 -57.90 38.42 -36.02
C GLU A 151 -58.09 39.66 -36.90
N LYS A 152 -58.70 40.71 -36.33
CA LYS A 152 -58.96 42.00 -36.98
C LYS A 152 -57.97 43.09 -36.54
N SER A 153 -56.82 42.71 -36.01
CA SER A 153 -55.79 43.65 -35.56
C SER A 153 -55.18 44.40 -36.76
N PRO A 154 -54.99 45.73 -36.68
CA PRO A 154 -54.23 46.49 -37.68
C PRO A 154 -52.83 45.91 -37.91
N HIS A 155 -52.25 45.27 -36.90
CA HIS A 155 -50.94 44.62 -36.96
C HIS A 155 -50.89 43.44 -37.93
N LYS A 156 -52.01 42.79 -38.25
CA LYS A 156 -52.06 41.72 -39.25
C LYS A 156 -51.74 42.24 -40.66
N GLN A 157 -52.11 43.48 -40.96
CA GLN A 157 -51.81 44.11 -42.24
C GLN A 157 -50.33 44.51 -42.34
N HIS A 158 -49.73 44.96 -41.23
CA HIS A 158 -48.33 45.40 -41.19
C HIS A 158 -47.32 44.26 -41.00
N TYR A 159 -47.69 43.18 -40.28
CA TYR A 159 -46.83 42.06 -39.94
C TYR A 159 -47.51 40.70 -40.21
N PRO A 160 -47.83 40.38 -41.48
CA PRO A 160 -48.59 39.17 -41.83
C PRO A 160 -47.83 37.87 -41.48
N VAL A 161 -46.50 37.86 -41.60
CA VAL A 161 -45.67 36.69 -41.28
C VAL A 161 -45.72 36.36 -39.79
N LEU A 162 -45.56 37.36 -38.92
CA LEU A 162 -45.63 37.17 -37.46
C LEU A 162 -47.00 36.64 -37.04
N HIS A 163 -48.08 37.18 -37.62
CA HIS A 163 -49.44 36.71 -37.33
C HIS A 163 -49.65 35.26 -37.76
N GLY A 164 -49.10 34.87 -38.92
CA GLY A 164 -49.10 33.48 -39.38
C GLY A 164 -48.37 32.54 -38.41
N TRP A 165 -47.21 32.96 -37.89
CA TRP A 165 -46.45 32.18 -36.90
C TRP A 165 -47.18 32.05 -35.57
N MET A 166 -47.76 33.13 -35.05
CA MET A 166 -48.55 33.09 -33.81
C MET A 166 -49.75 32.14 -33.92
N ARG A 167 -50.44 32.13 -35.08
CA ARG A 167 -51.57 31.22 -35.33
C ARG A 167 -51.15 29.78 -35.53
N ALA A 168 -49.96 29.54 -36.10
CA ALA A 168 -49.40 28.21 -36.23
C ALA A 168 -49.00 27.63 -34.86
N ASN A 169 -48.55 28.47 -33.91
CA ASN A 169 -48.14 28.03 -32.57
C ASN A 169 -49.31 27.90 -31.57
N ASP A 170 -50.41 28.66 -31.75
CA ASP A 170 -51.65 28.52 -30.98
C ASP A 170 -52.40 27.22 -31.30
N ARG A 171 -52.17 26.64 -32.48
CA ARG A 171 -52.41 25.22 -32.71
C ARG A 171 -51.29 24.48 -31.98
N GLY A 172 -51.54 24.08 -30.74
CA GLY A 172 -50.64 23.19 -30.01
C GLY A 172 -50.23 21.98 -30.87
N PRO A 173 -49.16 21.26 -30.50
CA PRO A 173 -48.66 20.16 -31.30
C PRO A 173 -49.82 19.22 -31.65
N GLU A 174 -50.16 19.13 -32.93
CA GLU A 174 -51.07 18.10 -33.42
C GLU A 174 -50.50 16.77 -32.91
N SER A 175 -51.28 16.12 -32.05
CA SER A 175 -50.99 14.77 -31.59
C SER A 175 -50.72 13.91 -32.82
N PRO A 176 -49.57 13.22 -32.91
CA PRO A 176 -49.37 12.24 -33.95
C PRO A 176 -50.50 11.20 -33.86
N PRO A 177 -51.01 10.69 -34.98
CA PRO A 177 -51.99 9.62 -34.94
C PRO A 177 -51.41 8.44 -34.15
N GLU A 178 -52.20 7.94 -33.20
CA GLU A 178 -51.99 6.67 -32.50
C GLU A 178 -51.61 5.58 -33.52
N GLN A 179 -50.33 5.26 -33.59
CA GLN A 179 -49.88 3.96 -34.08
C GLN A 179 -49.43 3.16 -32.87
N ALA A 180 -50.26 2.17 -32.54
CA ALA A 180 -49.93 1.11 -31.61
C ALA A 180 -48.59 0.46 -32.01
N GLN A 181 -47.56 0.64 -31.19
CA GLN A 181 -46.41 -0.25 -31.15
C GLN A 181 -46.28 -0.81 -29.74
N ASP A 182 -46.86 -2.00 -29.63
CA ASP A 182 -46.48 -3.08 -28.74
C ASP A 182 -44.96 -3.33 -28.85
N VAL A 183 -44.20 -2.97 -27.82
CA VAL A 183 -42.83 -3.47 -27.65
C VAL A 183 -42.55 -3.76 -26.18
N SER A 184 -42.32 -5.03 -25.94
CA SER A 184 -41.93 -5.72 -24.71
C SER A 184 -41.09 -4.91 -23.72
N ARG A 185 -41.57 -4.92 -22.48
CA ARG A 185 -40.91 -4.42 -21.28
C ARG A 185 -40.07 -5.56 -20.68
N GLU A 186 -38.82 -5.69 -21.11
CA GLU A 186 -37.86 -6.58 -20.45
C GLU A 186 -37.23 -5.90 -19.23
N ALA A 187 -37.32 -6.61 -18.12
CA ALA A 187 -36.76 -6.26 -16.82
C ALA A 187 -35.24 -6.41 -16.84
N ASN A 188 -34.51 -5.37 -16.46
CA ASN A 188 -33.12 -5.49 -16.04
C ASN A 188 -32.99 -5.11 -14.57
N THR A 189 -32.62 -6.14 -13.81
CA THR A 189 -32.37 -6.20 -12.38
C THR A 189 -31.12 -5.39 -12.01
N SER A 190 -31.27 -4.43 -11.12
CA SER A 190 -30.17 -3.78 -10.41
C SER A 190 -29.48 -4.77 -9.47
N THR A 191 -28.23 -5.09 -9.75
CA THR A 191 -27.31 -5.76 -8.82
C THR A 191 -26.38 -4.75 -8.17
N ASP A 192 -26.29 -4.88 -6.84
CA ASP A 192 -25.16 -4.56 -5.97
C ASP A 192 -24.77 -3.11 -5.70
N SER A 193 -25.45 -2.55 -4.68
CA SER A 193 -24.82 -1.66 -3.71
C SER A 193 -23.99 -2.47 -2.71
N ILE A 194 -22.66 -2.50 -2.87
CA ILE A 194 -21.73 -2.79 -1.77
C ILE A 194 -20.94 -1.52 -1.50
N ALA A 195 -21.56 -0.62 -0.73
CA ALA A 195 -20.88 0.50 -0.11
C ALA A 195 -20.12 0.00 1.13
N SER A 196 -18.90 -0.49 0.93
CA SER A 196 -17.94 -0.64 2.02
C SER A 196 -17.15 0.68 2.15
N GLN A 197 -17.72 1.62 2.91
CA GLN A 197 -17.01 2.80 3.38
C GLN A 197 -15.96 2.36 4.41
N VAL A 198 -14.72 2.16 3.97
CA VAL A 198 -13.56 2.27 4.85
C VAL A 198 -13.04 3.71 4.75
N PRO A 199 -13.07 4.51 5.82
CA PRO A 199 -12.58 5.88 5.78
C PRO A 199 -11.09 5.94 5.42
N LEU A 200 -10.81 6.55 4.26
CA LEU A 200 -9.47 6.75 3.67
C LEU A 200 -8.50 7.49 4.61
N SER A 201 -9.02 8.16 5.64
CA SER A 201 -8.24 8.90 6.64
C SER A 201 -7.40 8.00 7.56
N LYS A 202 -7.71 6.70 7.69
CA LYS A 202 -6.92 5.78 8.54
C LYS A 202 -5.77 5.06 7.81
N LEU A 203 -5.72 5.11 6.47
CA LEU A 203 -4.63 4.48 5.71
C LEU A 203 -3.41 5.42 5.55
N GLN A 204 -3.64 6.73 5.54
CA GLN A 204 -2.60 7.72 5.29
C GLN A 204 -1.67 7.94 6.49
N GLU A 205 -2.13 7.75 7.73
CA GLU A 205 -1.27 7.86 8.92
C GLU A 205 -0.33 6.66 9.10
N ARG A 206 -0.72 5.47 8.62
CA ARG A 206 0.10 4.25 8.79
C ARG A 206 1.31 4.19 7.86
N SER A 207 1.31 4.91 6.74
CA SER A 207 2.41 4.88 5.77
C SER A 207 3.56 5.85 6.10
N LEU A 208 3.36 6.80 7.02
CA LEU A 208 4.39 7.78 7.39
C LEU A 208 5.15 7.44 8.68
N GLN A 209 4.71 6.44 9.44
CA GLN A 209 5.39 6.00 10.67
C GLN A 209 6.42 4.89 10.47
N THR A 210 6.37 4.13 9.37
CA THR A 210 7.26 2.97 9.17
C THR A 210 8.66 3.33 8.64
N VAL A 211 8.89 4.58 8.22
CA VAL A 211 10.18 5.01 7.65
C VAL A 211 11.01 5.90 8.60
N ARG A 212 10.52 6.20 9.81
CA ARG A 212 11.21 7.09 10.77
C ARG A 212 11.55 6.49 12.13
N SER A 213 11.47 5.18 12.30
CA SER A 213 11.84 4.51 13.56
C SER A 213 12.78 3.33 13.32
N ARG A 214 14.01 3.61 12.88
CA ARG A 214 15.09 2.60 12.93
C ARG A 214 16.49 3.17 13.17
N ASP A 215 16.58 4.28 13.90
CA ASP A 215 17.84 4.78 14.43
C ASP A 215 17.56 5.45 15.77
N SER A 216 17.51 4.65 16.85
CA SER A 216 17.73 5.06 18.26
C SER A 216 17.28 3.95 19.20
N ALA A 217 18.12 2.94 19.40
CA ALA A 217 18.11 2.15 20.64
C ALA A 217 19.45 1.41 20.81
N GLU A 218 20.17 1.82 21.85
CA GLU A 218 21.01 0.99 22.72
C GLU A 218 22.30 0.38 22.15
N ARG A 219 23.40 1.15 22.27
CA ARG A 219 24.73 0.59 22.58
C ARG A 219 25.09 0.92 24.03
N PRO A 220 25.52 -0.05 24.86
CA PRO A 220 26.03 0.22 26.19
C PRO A 220 27.44 0.80 26.13
N SER A 221 27.65 1.95 26.77
CA SER A 221 28.95 2.59 26.94
C SER A 221 29.74 1.90 28.05
N LEU A 222 30.84 1.24 27.69
CA LEU A 222 31.88 0.81 28.62
C LEU A 222 33.07 1.77 28.58
N SER A 223 33.59 1.99 29.78
CA SER A 223 34.57 2.96 30.27
C SER A 223 35.99 2.86 29.69
N LYS A 224 36.69 4.01 29.69
CA LYS A 224 38.11 4.26 30.03
C LYS A 224 38.41 5.77 29.85
N GLN A 225 38.46 6.57 30.91
CA GLN A 225 39.66 6.95 31.70
C GLN A 225 40.81 7.62 30.92
N SER A 226 41.24 8.78 31.46
CA SER A 226 42.55 9.45 31.31
C SER A 226 42.75 10.24 30.01
N SER A 227 43.29 11.47 29.93
CA SER A 227 43.84 12.43 30.90
C SER A 227 44.17 13.74 30.15
N LEU A 228 43.77 14.88 30.76
CA LEU A 228 44.37 16.24 30.79
C LEU A 228 44.64 17.09 29.51
N PRO A 229 44.65 18.44 29.67
CA PRO A 229 44.59 19.44 28.59
C PRO A 229 45.92 20.20 28.39
N LEU A 230 46.03 20.93 27.28
CA LEU A 230 46.92 22.07 26.92
C LEU A 230 46.69 22.29 25.40
N SER A 231 46.72 23.46 24.75
CA SER A 231 46.97 24.86 25.08
C SER A 231 46.67 25.68 23.80
N LEU A 232 46.47 26.97 23.98
CA LEU A 232 46.27 28.05 23.00
C LEU A 232 47.36 28.19 21.92
N SER A 233 46.96 28.64 20.72
CA SER A 233 47.63 29.68 19.89
C SER A 233 46.71 30.02 18.69
N SER A 234 46.25 31.28 18.50
CA SER A 234 46.90 32.36 17.71
C SER A 234 47.04 31.98 16.21
N THR A 235 46.66 32.76 15.19
CA THR A 235 46.46 34.20 14.96
C THR A 235 45.68 34.44 13.65
N ASP A 236 45.24 35.69 13.48
CA ASP A 236 44.66 36.41 12.34
C ASP A 236 45.29 36.24 10.95
N ASP A 237 44.48 36.51 9.90
CA ASP A 237 44.67 37.50 8.80
C ASP A 237 43.77 37.14 7.59
N VAL A 238 42.71 37.91 7.22
CA VAL A 238 42.64 39.19 6.47
C VAL A 238 43.10 39.12 5.00
N ALA A 239 42.14 39.25 4.06
CA ALA A 239 42.15 39.99 2.77
C ALA A 239 41.02 39.45 1.86
N HIS A 240 39.89 40.13 1.67
CA HIS A 240 39.66 41.21 0.69
C HIS A 240 40.25 40.95 -0.70
N VAL A 241 39.40 40.84 -1.74
CA VAL A 241 39.53 41.50 -3.05
C VAL A 241 38.30 41.16 -3.93
N LEU A 242 37.69 42.23 -4.44
CA LEU A 242 36.68 42.28 -5.48
C LEU A 242 37.24 41.75 -6.82
N ASP A 243 36.43 41.14 -7.70
CA ASP A 243 36.36 41.65 -9.07
C ASP A 243 35.14 41.17 -9.88
N LYS A 244 34.48 42.16 -10.48
CA LYS A 244 33.94 42.24 -11.86
C LYS A 244 33.09 41.13 -12.49
N SER A 245 31.82 41.52 -12.70
CA SER A 245 31.20 41.73 -14.02
C SER A 245 31.41 40.69 -15.13
N ARG A 246 30.32 40.10 -15.61
CA ARG A 246 30.09 39.96 -17.05
C ARG A 246 28.61 39.95 -17.40
N VAL A 247 28.20 41.06 -18.01
CA VAL A 247 26.99 41.26 -18.83
C VAL A 247 27.27 40.64 -20.22
N ASP A 248 26.21 40.53 -21.02
CA ASP A 248 26.15 40.10 -22.44
C ASP A 248 25.79 38.61 -22.61
N ASN A 249 24.83 38.21 -23.46
CA ASN A 249 24.27 38.89 -24.60
C ASN A 249 23.04 38.16 -25.19
N HIS A 250 22.17 38.95 -25.83
CA HIS A 250 21.52 38.74 -27.15
C HIS A 250 20.77 37.41 -27.45
N GLU A 251 19.46 37.46 -27.74
CA GLU A 251 18.88 37.54 -29.12
C GLU A 251 18.43 36.13 -29.56
N SER A 252 17.34 35.84 -30.29
CA SER A 252 16.57 36.59 -31.26
C SER A 252 15.19 35.97 -31.49
N HIS A 253 14.32 36.79 -32.06
CA HIS A 253 13.11 36.50 -32.83
C HIS A 253 13.08 35.17 -33.63
N ARG A 254 11.91 34.50 -33.64
CA ARG A 254 11.10 34.30 -34.87
C ARG A 254 9.79 33.54 -34.60
N ALA A 255 8.66 34.20 -34.82
CA ALA A 255 7.53 33.61 -35.54
C ALA A 255 7.73 33.91 -37.04
N PRO A 256 7.16 33.12 -37.96
CA PRO A 256 5.86 33.51 -38.48
C PRO A 256 4.92 32.36 -38.87
N ASP A 257 3.70 32.79 -39.19
CA ASP A 257 2.51 32.14 -39.72
C ASP A 257 2.71 31.09 -40.83
N ALA A 258 1.69 30.21 -40.92
CA ALA A 258 0.81 29.98 -42.10
C ALA A 258 0.51 28.47 -42.30
N VAL A 259 -0.76 28.08 -42.17
CA VAL A 259 -1.69 27.67 -43.24
C VAL A 259 -3.12 27.86 -42.73
#